data_AF-A0A5N8W1C1-F1
#
_entry.id   AF-A0A5N8W1C1-F1
#
_cell.length_a   1.000
_cell.length_b   1.000
_cell.length_c   1.000
_cell.angle_alpha   90.00
_cell.angle_beta   90.00
_cell.angle_gamma   90.00
#
_symmetry.space_group_name_H-M   'P 1'
#
loop_
_entity.id
_entity.type
_entity.pdbx_description
1 polymer ?
#
loop_
_entity_poly.entity_id
_entity_poly.type
_entity_poly.pdbx_seq_one_letter_code
_entity_poly.pdbx_strand_id
1 'polypeptide(L)'
;MESELVRAAYAEPRLRQLFPWTGMWELHFSRCIESPWTWDVPYIRPQPGGRFRVEGPSRTEFVGEADSVEAAVAMVVDRLPPGCGPAVVNRDALATEESGS
;
A
#
# COMPACT_ATOMS: atom_id res chain seq x y z
N MET A 1 -6.25 0.13 16.70
CA MET A 1 -5.91 0.93 15.51
C MET A 1 -5.28 0.08 14.41
N GLU A 2 -4.14 -0.59 14.63
CA GLU A 2 -3.44 -1.35 13.58
C GLU A 2 -4.33 -2.44 12.93
N SER A 3 -5.10 -3.18 13.73
CA SER A 3 -6.04 -4.19 13.24
C SER A 3 -7.26 -3.63 12.50
N GLU A 4 -7.62 -2.36 12.71
CA GLU A 4 -8.72 -1.71 11.98
C GLU A 4 -8.23 -1.21 10.63
N LEU A 5 -7.05 -0.60 10.61
CA LEU A 5 -6.37 -0.16 9.39
C LEU A 5 -6.11 -1.33 8.44
N VAL A 6 -5.58 -2.45 8.95
CA VAL A 6 -5.38 -3.67 8.14
C VAL A 6 -6.71 -4.22 7.63
N ARG A 7 -7.77 -4.21 8.44
CA ARG A 7 -9.10 -4.69 8.01
C ARG A 7 -9.71 -3.82 6.92
N ALA A 8 -9.63 -2.50 7.05
CA ALA A 8 -10.13 -1.59 6.03
C ALA A 8 -9.34 -1.70 4.73
N ALA A 9 -8.01 -1.82 4.82
CA ALA A 9 -7.18 -2.11 3.65
C ALA A 9 -7.55 -3.45 2.99
N TYR A 10 -7.84 -4.49 3.79
CA TYR A 10 -8.26 -5.79 3.28
C TYR A 10 -9.68 -5.81 2.69
N ALA A 11 -10.54 -4.87 3.09
CA ALA A 11 -11.88 -4.71 2.52
C ALA A 11 -11.82 -4.14 1.08
N GLU A 12 -10.77 -3.39 0.75
CA GLU A 12 -10.54 -2.87 -0.59
C GLU A 12 -9.98 -3.97 -1.51
N PRO A 13 -10.68 -4.36 -2.59
CA PRO A 13 -10.26 -5.47 -3.44
C PRO A 13 -8.90 -5.25 -4.10
N ARG A 14 -8.54 -3.99 -4.43
CA ARG A 14 -7.24 -3.65 -5.04
C ARG A 14 -6.09 -3.79 -4.06
N LEU A 15 -6.29 -3.46 -2.79
CA LEU A 15 -5.27 -3.61 -1.74
C LEU A 15 -5.21 -5.04 -1.20
N ARG A 16 -6.32 -5.76 -1.17
CA ARG A 16 -6.39 -7.19 -0.81
C ARG A 16 -5.52 -8.07 -1.71
N GLN A 17 -5.30 -7.62 -2.94
CA GLN A 17 -4.42 -8.27 -3.91
C GLN A 17 -2.94 -8.06 -3.58
N LEU A 18 -2.59 -7.04 -2.79
CA LEU A 18 -1.21 -6.72 -2.42
C LEU A 18 -0.81 -7.40 -1.12
N PHE A 19 0.50 -7.52 -0.89
CA PHE A 19 1.03 -8.01 0.37
C PHE A 19 1.11 -6.85 1.38
N PRO A 20 0.28 -6.83 2.43
CA PRO A 20 0.40 -5.86 3.50
C PRO A 20 1.57 -6.23 4.40
N TRP A 21 2.38 -5.25 4.76
CA TRP A 21 3.38 -5.44 5.81
C TRP A 21 3.40 -4.21 6.72
N THR A 22 3.49 -4.47 8.03
CA THR A 22 3.61 -3.41 9.03
C THR A 22 5.05 -3.33 9.50
N GLY A 23 5.61 -2.11 9.52
CA GLY A 23 6.97 -1.85 9.95
C GLY A 23 7.09 -0.42 10.46
N MET A 24 7.83 -0.19 11.54
CA MET A 24 7.98 1.15 12.15
C MET A 24 6.64 1.86 12.42
N TRP A 25 5.59 1.10 12.78
CA TRP A 25 4.21 1.57 12.98
C TRP A 25 3.48 2.05 11.71
N GLU A 26 4.04 1.82 10.53
CA GLU A 26 3.50 2.18 9.22
C GLU A 26 2.90 0.96 8.54
N LEU A 27 1.79 1.13 7.82
CA LEU A 27 1.21 0.10 6.97
C LEU A 27 1.65 0.33 5.52
N HIS A 28 2.45 -0.61 5.02
CA HIS A 28 2.94 -0.63 3.65
C HIS A 28 2.26 -1.72 2.83
N PHE A 29 2.31 -1.57 1.51
CA PHE A 29 1.84 -2.55 0.54
C PHE A 29 2.95 -2.86 -0.45
N SER A 30 3.15 -4.14 -0.74
CA SER A 30 4.10 -4.62 -1.74
C SER A 30 3.38 -5.43 -2.80
N ARG A 31 3.79 -5.26 -4.06
CA ARG A 31 3.40 -6.12 -5.18
C ARG A 31 4.20 -7.42 -5.22
N CYS A 32 5.27 -7.53 -4.44
CA CYS A 32 6.08 -8.75 -4.29
C CYS A 32 5.91 -9.32 -2.88
N ILE A 33 5.61 -10.62 -2.78
CA ILE A 33 5.59 -11.34 -1.50
C ILE A 33 7.01 -11.68 -1.00
N GLU A 34 7.97 -11.89 -1.90
CA GLU A 34 9.37 -12.13 -1.56
C GLU A 34 10.27 -10.90 -1.77
N SER A 35 11.42 -10.91 -1.10
CA SER A 35 12.47 -9.90 -1.25
C SER A 35 13.10 -9.96 -2.66
N PRO A 36 13.41 -8.81 -3.30
CA PRO A 36 13.24 -7.45 -2.80
C PRO A 36 11.81 -6.92 -2.94
N TRP A 37 11.25 -6.41 -1.83
CA TRP A 37 9.92 -5.79 -1.83
C TRP A 37 9.89 -4.53 -2.69
N THR A 38 8.75 -4.31 -3.33
CA THR A 38 8.50 -3.10 -4.11
C THR A 38 8.14 -1.94 -3.19
N TRP A 39 8.72 -0.77 -3.44
CA TRP A 39 8.42 0.48 -2.73
C TRP A 39 7.64 1.43 -3.62
N ASP A 40 6.88 0.94 -4.61
CA ASP A 40 6.16 1.78 -5.59
C ASP A 40 4.73 2.15 -5.19
N VAL A 41 4.26 1.64 -4.05
CA VAL A 41 2.92 1.92 -3.51
C VAL A 41 3.02 2.87 -2.31
N PRO A 42 2.12 3.87 -2.18
CA PRO A 42 2.04 4.71 -0.99
C PRO A 42 1.76 3.89 0.27
N TYR A 43 2.12 4.44 1.42
CA TYR A 43 1.93 3.79 2.71
C TYR A 43 1.21 4.70 3.69
N ILE A 44 0.57 4.10 4.69
CA ILE A 44 -0.23 4.81 5.70
C ILE A 44 0.52 4.81 7.02
N ARG A 45 0.83 6.01 7.52
CA ARG A 45 1.37 6.23 8.85
C ARG A 45 0.24 6.70 9.80
N PRO A 46 -0.21 5.89 10.75
CA PRO A 46 -1.09 6.36 11.82
C PRO A 46 -0.37 7.41 12.68
N GLN A 47 -1.10 8.47 13.04
CA GLN A 47 -0.60 9.60 13.83
C GLN A 47 -1.29 9.68 15.19
N PRO A 48 -0.62 10.27 16.20
CA PRO A 48 -1.27 10.55 17.48
C PRO A 48 -2.48 11.48 17.26
N GLY A 49 -3.57 11.19 17.97
CA GLY A 49 -4.84 11.92 17.81
C GLY A 49 -5.82 11.28 16.81
N GLY A 50 -5.52 10.08 16.29
CA GLY A 50 -6.45 9.31 15.45
C GLY A 50 -6.47 9.71 13.98
N ARG A 51 -5.48 10.51 13.56
CA ARG A 51 -5.28 10.88 12.16
C ARG A 51 -4.38 9.87 11.46
N PHE A 52 -4.42 9.89 10.14
CA PHE A 52 -3.63 9.04 9.26
C PHE A 52 -2.91 9.91 8.25
N ARG A 53 -1.62 9.66 8.06
CA ARG A 53 -0.81 10.34 7.06
C ARG A 53 -0.52 9.37 5.93
N VAL A 54 -0.72 9.79 4.70
CA VAL A 54 -0.39 9.00 3.51
C VAL A 54 0.85 9.59 2.87
N GLU A 55 1.90 8.78 2.77
CA GLU A 55 3.18 9.14 2.20
C GLU A 55 3.44 8.29 0.96
N GLY A 56 4.11 8.90 -0.02
CA GLY A 56 4.38 8.29 -1.30
C GLY A 56 5.59 7.34 -1.25
N PRO A 57 5.82 6.61 -2.35
CA PRO A 57 6.83 5.56 -2.47
C PRO A 57 8.26 6.01 -2.11
N SER A 58 8.63 7.26 -2.40
CA SER A 58 9.97 7.80 -2.13
C SER A 58 10.19 8.26 -0.67
N ARG A 59 9.22 8.11 0.24
CA ARG A 59 9.20 8.66 1.63
C ARG A 59 9.34 10.18 1.77
N THR A 60 9.84 10.86 0.74
CA THR A 60 9.89 12.32 0.62
C THR A 60 8.62 12.89 -0.01
N GLU A 61 7.84 12.04 -0.68
CA GLU A 61 6.56 12.43 -1.26
C GLU A 61 5.46 12.36 -0.20
N PHE A 62 4.68 13.43 -0.10
CA PHE A 62 3.52 13.49 0.79
C PHE A 62 2.25 13.51 -0.06
N VAL A 63 1.35 12.57 0.19
CA VAL A 63 0.08 12.43 -0.55
C VAL A 63 -1.02 13.24 0.13
N GLY A 64 -1.16 13.09 1.45
CA GLY A 64 -2.20 13.78 2.21
C GLY A 64 -2.35 13.29 3.65
N GLU A 65 -3.21 13.98 4.40
CA GLU A 65 -3.69 13.57 5.72
C GLU A 65 -5.16 13.18 5.65
N ALA A 66 -5.55 12.18 6.43
CA ALA A 66 -6.90 11.67 6.52
C ALA A 66 -7.32 11.55 7.99
N ASP A 67 -8.55 11.98 8.29
CA ASP A 67 -9.14 11.87 9.62
C ASP A 67 -9.84 10.53 9.86
N SER A 68 -9.78 9.60 8.90
CA SER A 68 -10.41 8.27 8.99
C SER A 68 -9.61 7.23 8.20
N VAL A 69 -9.74 5.97 8.64
CA VAL A 69 -9.05 4.83 8.01
C VAL A 69 -9.47 4.68 6.55
N GLU A 70 -10.77 4.77 6.25
CA GLU A 70 -11.27 4.62 4.88
C GLU A 70 -10.73 5.70 3.93
N ALA A 71 -10.64 6.94 4.42
CA ALA A 71 -10.09 8.05 3.64
C ALA A 71 -8.59 7.84 3.35
N ALA A 72 -7.83 7.34 4.32
CA ALA A 72 -6.41 7.00 4.12
C ALA A 72 -6.25 5.88 3.08
N VAL A 73 -7.06 4.83 3.18
CA VAL A 73 -7.09 3.72 2.22
C VAL A 73 -7.43 4.23 0.81
N ALA A 74 -8.46 5.07 0.67
CA ALA A 74 -8.84 5.63 -0.62
C ALA A 74 -7.70 6.44 -1.27
N MET A 75 -6.94 7.22 -0.49
CA MET A 75 -5.77 7.95 -0.98
C MET A 75 -4.67 7.03 -1.51
N VAL A 76 -4.43 5.89 -0.84
CA VAL A 76 -3.47 4.89 -1.34
C VAL A 76 -3.97 4.30 -2.67
N VAL A 77 -5.25 3.95 -2.74
CA VAL A 77 -5.88 3.32 -3.92
C VAL A 77 -5.87 4.24 -5.14
N ASP A 78 -6.12 5.53 -4.95
CA ASP A 78 -6.09 6.55 -6.00
C ASP A 78 -4.69 6.66 -6.63
N ARG A 79 -3.64 6.43 -5.82
CA ARG A 79 -2.24 6.53 -6.21
C ARG A 79 -1.58 5.19 -6.51
N LEU A 80 -2.35 4.10 -6.60
CA LEU A 80 -1.82 2.81 -7.04
C LEU A 80 -1.30 2.92 -8.48
N PRO A 81 -0.17 2.25 -8.80
CA PRO A 81 0.33 2.24 -10.16
C PRO A 81 -0.72 1.66 -11.13
N PRO A 82 -0.77 2.14 -12.39
CA PRO A 82 -1.64 1.54 -13.41
C PRO A 82 -1.23 0.08 -13.61
N GLY A 83 -2.22 -0.82 -13.80
CA GLY A 83 -1.94 -2.26 -13.93
C GLY A 83 -1.65 -3.00 -12.62
N CYS A 84 -1.91 -2.39 -11.46
CA CYS A 84 -1.74 -3.05 -10.16
C CYS A 84 -2.67 -4.28 -10.03
N GLY A 85 -2.11 -5.47 -10.29
CA GLY A 85 -2.76 -6.77 -10.18
C GLY A 85 -2.39 -7.51 -8.88
N PRO A 86 -2.70 -8.83 -8.78
CA PRO A 86 -2.32 -9.64 -7.63
C PRO A 86 -0.81 -9.59 -7.37
N ALA A 87 -0.43 -9.53 -6.10
CA ALA A 87 0.96 -9.61 -5.70
C ALA A 87 1.58 -10.90 -6.24
N VAL A 88 2.70 -10.73 -6.93
CA VAL A 88 3.46 -11.82 -7.53
C VAL A 88 4.52 -12.30 -6.56
N VAL A 89 5.03 -13.51 -6.80
CA VAL A 89 6.04 -14.14 -5.95
C VAL A 89 7.26 -13.24 -5.76
N ASN A 90 7.80 -12.70 -6.85
CA ASN A 90 8.98 -11.85 -6.85
C ASN A 90 9.00 -10.88 -8.05
N ARG A 91 10.05 -10.07 -8.15
CA ARG A 91 10.21 -9.07 -9.22
C ARG A 91 10.36 -9.66 -10.63
N ASP A 92 10.88 -10.89 -10.74
CA ASP A 92 11.04 -11.59 -12.01
C ASP A 92 9.67 -11.98 -12.60
N ALA A 93 8.77 -12.46 -11.73
CA ALA A 93 7.38 -12.68 -12.08
C ALA A 93 6.67 -11.37 -12.47
N LEU A 94 6.94 -10.26 -11.76
CA LEU A 94 6.35 -8.95 -12.08
C LEU A 94 6.77 -8.47 -13.48
N ALA A 95 8.05 -8.61 -13.83
CA ALA A 95 8.56 -8.23 -15.15
C ALA A 95 7.93 -9.05 -16.28
N THR A 96 7.56 -10.31 -16.01
CA THR A 96 6.87 -11.18 -16.97
C THR A 96 5.44 -10.71 -17.24
N GLU A 97 4.69 -10.32 -16.20
CA GLU A 97 3.31 -9.81 -16.33
C GLU A 97 3.27 -8.45 -17.06
N GLU A 98 4.22 -7.55 -16.77
CA GLU A 98 4.28 -6.21 -17.39
C GLU A 98 4.76 -6.27 -18.85
N SER A 99 5.50 -7.31 -19.23
CA SER A 99 5.99 -7.51 -20.61
C SER A 99 4.97 -8.25 -21.50
N GLY A 100 3.85 -8.71 -20.93
CA GLY A 100 2.90 -9.60 -21.60
C GLY A 100 1.62 -8.96 -22.16
N SER A 101 1.43 -7.64 -22.05
CA SER A 101 0.20 -6.96 -22.50
C SER A 101 0.30 -6.25 -23.84
#